data_AF-A0A7W4KJG3-F1
#
_entry.id   AF-A0A7W4KJG3-F1
#
_cell.length_a   1.000
_cell.length_b   1.000
_cell.length_c   1.000
_cell.angle_alpha   90.00
_cell.angle_beta   90.00
_cell.angle_gamma   90.00
#
_symmetry.space_group_name_H-M   'P 1'
#
loop_
_entity.id
_entity.type
_entity.pdbx_description
1 polymer ?
#
loop_
_entity_poly.entity_id
_entity_poly.type
_entity_poly.pdbx_seq_one_letter_code
_entity_poly.pdbx_strand_id
1 'polypeptide(L)'
;MLAEGFDKSPISAKALHIRLKAKGIVNGGLSTLSSLERKRLIAAYVDQQLGPLNLRPKEKQQYVNRKTRQALLARNQQLQAEVSELQDQLAQNTLSLIEIVKAVKINTVIPVESLLPNM
;
A
#
# COMPACT_ATOMS: atom_id res chain seq x y z
N MET A 1 16.89 9.99 -2.25
CA MET A 1 16.53 9.39 -0.94
C MET A 1 15.09 8.94 -0.90
N LEU A 2 14.11 9.72 -1.36
CA LEU A 2 12.72 9.26 -1.36
C LEU A 2 12.39 8.38 -2.58
N ALA A 3 12.57 8.91 -3.78
CA ALA A 3 12.36 8.20 -5.04
C ALA A 3 13.66 7.52 -5.47
N GLU A 4 13.85 6.28 -5.06
CA GLU A 4 14.91 5.43 -5.56
C GLU A 4 14.29 4.11 -6.01
N GLY A 5 14.81 3.55 -7.12
CA GLY A 5 14.30 2.29 -7.67
C GLY A 5 14.29 1.16 -6.65
N PHE A 6 13.47 0.13 -6.88
CA PHE A 6 13.28 -0.99 -5.95
C PHE A 6 14.59 -1.67 -5.52
N ASP A 7 15.64 -1.61 -6.35
CA ASP A 7 16.95 -2.19 -6.02
C ASP A 7 17.69 -1.43 -4.90
N LYS A 8 17.34 -0.17 -4.67
CA LYS A 8 18.01 0.75 -3.72
C LYS A 8 17.11 1.16 -2.55
N SER A 9 15.82 0.82 -2.63
CA SER A 9 14.80 1.08 -1.61
C SER A 9 14.39 -0.20 -0.87
N PRO A 10 14.00 -0.13 0.41
CA PRO A 10 14.05 1.05 1.28
C PRO A 10 15.48 1.34 1.74
N ILE A 11 15.73 2.59 2.11
CA ILE A 11 17.04 3.04 2.59
C ILE A 11 17.42 2.30 3.88
N SER A 12 18.67 1.85 3.98
CA SER A 12 19.23 1.31 5.21
C SER A 12 20.23 2.28 5.82
N ALA A 13 20.48 2.18 7.13
CA ALA A 13 21.51 2.98 7.80
C ALA A 13 22.88 2.84 7.10
N LYS A 14 23.24 1.62 6.66
CA LYS A 14 24.49 1.37 5.93
C LYS A 14 24.50 2.10 4.58
N ALA A 15 23.44 1.98 3.79
CA ALA A 15 23.35 2.62 2.47
C ALA A 15 23.34 4.15 2.60
N LEU A 16 22.64 4.69 3.59
CA LEU A 16 22.64 6.11 3.92
C LEU A 16 24.04 6.60 4.30
N HIS A 17 24.73 5.89 5.19
CA HIS A 17 26.09 6.24 5.61
C HIS A 17 27.06 6.29 4.44
N ILE A 18 27.05 5.28 3.57
CA ILE A 18 27.89 5.24 2.37
C ILE A 18 27.66 6.49 1.50
N ARG A 19 26.40 6.90 1.31
CA ARG A 19 26.07 8.09 0.51
C ARG A 19 26.51 9.39 1.17
N LEU A 20 26.30 9.53 2.48
CA LEU A 20 26.71 10.72 3.21
C LEU A 20 28.24 10.85 3.23
N LYS A 21 28.96 9.73 3.35
CA LYS A 21 30.43 9.69 3.30
C LYS A 21 30.94 10.04 1.90
N ALA A 22 30.34 9.50 0.85
CA ALA A 22 30.66 9.85 -0.54
C ALA A 22 30.43 11.34 -0.84
N LYS A 23 29.48 11.98 -0.14
CA LYS A 23 29.22 13.44 -0.23
C LYS A 23 30.12 14.30 0.67
N GLY A 24 31.01 13.70 1.46
CA GLY A 24 31.85 14.44 2.42
C GLY A 24 31.09 15.02 3.62
N ILE A 25 29.84 14.62 3.85
CA ILE A 25 29.00 15.13 4.95
C ILE A 25 29.36 14.47 6.28
N VAL A 26 29.76 13.19 6.24
CA VAL A 26 30.17 12.44 7.44
C VAL A 26 31.54 11.79 7.22
N ASN A 27 32.40 11.94 8.22
CA ASN A 27 33.76 11.37 8.21
C ASN A 27 33.88 10.13 9.13
N GLY A 28 32.98 9.98 10.10
CA GLY A 28 32.97 8.88 11.06
C GLY A 28 32.38 7.58 10.52
N GLY A 29 32.34 6.55 11.38
CA GLY A 29 31.75 5.25 11.09
C GLY A 29 30.21 5.25 11.10
N LEU A 30 29.60 4.06 10.94
CA LEU A 30 28.14 3.90 10.96
C LEU A 30 27.50 4.38 12.27
N SER A 31 28.27 4.41 13.37
CA SER A 31 27.88 4.96 14.67
C SER A 31 27.39 6.41 14.59
N THR A 32 27.83 7.18 13.58
CA THR A 32 27.31 8.53 13.31
C THR A 32 25.80 8.55 13.05
N LEU A 33 25.20 7.44 12.60
CA LEU A 33 23.75 7.32 12.38
C LEU A 33 23.02 6.60 13.52
N SER A 34 23.71 6.26 14.61
CA SER A 34 23.15 5.46 15.70
C SER A 34 22.39 6.26 16.76
N SER A 35 22.36 7.60 16.69
CA SER A 35 21.56 8.41 17.61
C SER A 35 20.07 8.12 17.45
N LEU A 36 19.31 8.28 18.53
CA LEU A 36 17.87 7.99 18.56
C LEU A 36 17.12 8.79 17.48
N GLU A 37 17.40 10.08 17.36
CA GLU A 37 16.78 10.96 16.36
C GLU A 37 17.08 10.52 14.93
N ARG A 38 18.34 10.17 14.63
CA ARG A 38 18.74 9.71 13.29
C ARG A 38 18.10 8.37 12.93
N LYS A 39 18.02 7.45 13.89
CA LYS A 39 17.30 6.17 13.72
C LYS A 39 15.82 6.39 13.42
N ARG A 40 15.16 7.31 14.15
CA ARG A 40 13.75 7.66 13.91
C ARG A 40 13.55 8.25 12.52
N LEU A 41 14.42 9.17 12.10
CA LEU A 41 14.35 9.77 10.76
C LEU A 41 14.52 8.72 9.65
N ILE A 42 15.49 7.81 9.80
CA ILE A 42 15.69 6.71 8.85
C ILE A 42 14.42 5.84 8.77
N ALA A 43 13.83 5.48 9.91
CA ALA A 43 12.61 4.69 9.95
C ALA A 43 11.43 5.40 9.26
N ALA A 44 11.25 6.70 9.51
CA ALA A 44 10.22 7.50 8.85
C ALA A 44 10.39 7.51 7.32
N TYR A 45 11.62 7.62 6.83
CA TYR A 45 11.90 7.54 5.40
C TYR A 45 11.65 6.15 4.82
N VAL A 46 12.06 5.08 5.52
CA VAL A 46 11.74 3.69 5.14
C VAL A 46 10.23 3.52 4.99
N ASP A 47 9.47 4.05 5.94
CA ASP A 47 8.00 3.97 5.94
C ASP A 47 7.41 4.71 4.76
N GLN A 48 7.89 5.92 4.47
CA GLN A 48 7.45 6.69 3.32
C GLN A 48 7.79 6.00 1.99
N GLN A 49 8.95 5.36 1.88
CA GLN A 49 9.34 4.61 0.68
C GLN A 49 8.51 3.34 0.46
N LEU A 50 8.07 2.69 1.54
CA LEU A 50 7.25 1.49 1.47
C LEU A 50 5.74 1.79 1.43
N GLY A 51 5.32 3.00 1.78
CA GLY A 51 3.92 3.43 1.81
C GLY A 51 3.13 3.08 0.54
N PRO A 52 3.63 3.40 -0.67
CA PRO A 52 2.93 3.08 -1.92
C PRO A 52 2.68 1.59 -2.17
N LEU A 53 3.47 0.71 -1.54
CA LEU A 53 3.32 -0.74 -1.68
C LEU A 53 2.18 -1.31 -0.81
N ASN A 54 1.67 -0.49 0.13
CA ASN A 54 0.60 -0.85 1.06
C ASN A 54 0.83 -2.24 1.70
N LEU A 55 2.07 -2.52 2.09
CA LEU A 55 2.47 -3.80 2.67
C LEU A 55 1.93 -3.93 4.09
N ARG A 56 1.47 -5.12 4.46
CA ARG A 56 1.15 -5.43 5.86
C ARG A 56 2.42 -5.46 6.72
N PRO A 57 2.31 -5.36 8.06
CA PRO A 57 3.49 -5.36 8.93
C PRO A 57 4.46 -6.53 8.69
N LYS A 58 3.95 -7.74 8.45
CA LYS A 58 4.76 -8.93 8.14
C LYS A 58 5.53 -8.80 6.82
N GLU A 59 4.85 -8.33 5.76
CA GLU A 59 5.45 -8.14 4.43
C GLU A 59 6.47 -7.01 4.45
N LYS A 60 6.16 -5.92 5.15
CA LYS A 60 7.07 -4.80 5.38
C LYS A 60 8.37 -5.28 6.05
N GLN A 61 8.25 -6.10 7.09
CA GLN A 61 9.40 -6.69 7.77
C GLN A 61 10.19 -7.62 6.85
N GLN A 62 9.52 -8.45 6.05
CA GLN A 62 10.18 -9.30 5.04
C GLN A 62 10.93 -8.45 4.00
N TYR A 63 10.35 -7.34 3.55
CA TYR A 63 10.96 -6.42 2.61
C TYR A 63 12.27 -5.83 3.16
N VAL A 64 12.21 -5.26 4.37
CA VAL A 64 13.40 -4.69 5.04
C VAL A 64 14.49 -5.75 5.27
N ASN A 65 14.09 -7.00 5.53
CA ASN A 65 15.00 -8.14 5.68
C ASN A 65 15.49 -8.75 4.36
N ARG A 66 15.45 -7.99 3.26
CA ARG A 66 15.91 -8.40 1.92
C ARG A 66 15.17 -9.61 1.34
N LYS A 67 14.00 -9.95 1.88
CA LYS A 67 13.07 -10.94 1.30
C LYS A 67 12.03 -10.23 0.44
N THR A 68 12.48 -9.27 -0.38
CA THR A 68 11.64 -8.38 -1.20
C THR A 68 10.69 -9.15 -2.10
N ARG A 69 11.19 -10.16 -2.83
CA ARG A 69 10.36 -10.98 -3.72
C ARG A 69 9.24 -11.69 -2.96
N GLN A 70 9.54 -12.24 -1.77
CA GLN A 70 8.55 -12.94 -0.96
C GLN A 70 7.46 -11.98 -0.45
N ALA A 71 7.86 -10.79 0.02
CA ALA A 71 6.92 -9.77 0.48
C ALA A 71 5.97 -9.32 -0.65
N LEU A 72 6.52 -9.08 -1.84
CA LEU A 72 5.75 -8.64 -3.01
C LEU A 72 4.82 -9.72 -3.54
N LEU A 73 5.28 -10.97 -3.63
CA LEU A 73 4.44 -12.10 -4.05
C LEU A 73 3.28 -12.33 -3.07
N ALA A 74 3.56 -12.26 -1.76
CA ALA A 74 2.52 -12.37 -0.74
C ALA A 74 1.48 -11.26 -0.90
N ARG A 75 1.91 -9.99 -1.04
CA ARG A 75 0.98 -8.87 -1.23
C ARG A 75 0.16 -9.00 -2.51
N ASN A 76 0.77 -9.43 -3.61
CA ASN A 76 0.07 -9.63 -4.88
C ASN A 76 -0.99 -10.73 -4.78
N GLN A 77 -0.68 -11.87 -4.15
CA GLN A 77 -1.64 -12.94 -3.93
C GLN A 77 -2.85 -12.46 -3.13
N GLN A 78 -2.64 -11.58 -2.15
CA GLN A 78 -3.73 -10.99 -1.39
C GLN A 78 -4.57 -10.02 -2.20
N LEU A 79 -3.94 -9.12 -2.95
CA LEU A 79 -4.65 -8.20 -3.83
C LEU A 79 -5.51 -8.97 -4.84
N GLN A 80 -5.01 -10.10 -5.34
CA GLN A 80 -5.79 -10.95 -6.25
C GLN A 80 -7.03 -11.53 -5.57
N ALA A 81 -6.92 -11.98 -4.32
CA ALA A 81 -8.05 -12.48 -3.55
C ALA A 81 -9.07 -11.37 -3.24
N GLU A 82 -8.60 -10.19 -2.82
CA GLU A 82 -9.43 -9.02 -2.53
C GLU A 82 -10.19 -8.54 -3.78
N VAL A 83 -9.53 -8.50 -4.94
CA VAL A 83 -10.17 -8.18 -6.22
C VAL A 83 -11.25 -9.20 -6.56
N SER A 84 -10.99 -10.50 -6.36
CA SER A 84 -11.99 -11.55 -6.61
C SER A 84 -13.22 -11.38 -5.72
N GLU A 85 -13.01 -11.15 -4.42
CA GLU A 85 -14.10 -10.96 -3.46
C GLU A 85 -14.92 -9.71 -3.78
N LEU A 86 -14.27 -8.60 -4.12
CA LEU A 86 -14.95 -7.36 -4.52
C LEU A 86 -15.75 -7.53 -5.82
N GLN A 87 -15.25 -8.33 -6.77
CA GLN A 87 -15.98 -8.65 -8.00
C GLN A 87 -17.24 -9.47 -7.70
N ASP A 88 -17.14 -10.46 -6.82
CA ASP A 88 -18.30 -11.27 -6.41
C ASP A 88 -19.36 -10.42 -5.68
N GLN A 89 -18.93 -9.56 -4.75
CA GLN A 89 -19.81 -8.63 -4.05
C GLN A 89 -20.48 -7.63 -5.01
N LEU A 90 -19.73 -7.09 -5.97
CA LEU A 90 -20.28 -6.19 -6.97
C LEU A 90 -21.34 -6.90 -7.83
N ALA A 91 -21.10 -8.14 -8.24
CA ALA A 91 -22.05 -8.94 -9.00
C ALA A 91 -23.34 -9.19 -8.20
N GLN A 92 -23.22 -9.59 -6.92
CA GLN A 92 -24.35 -9.78 -6.03
C GLN A 92 -25.16 -8.50 -5.82
N ASN A 93 -24.49 -7.39 -5.50
CA ASN A 93 -25.13 -6.09 -5.32
C ASN A 93 -25.88 -5.65 -6.58
N THR A 94 -25.30 -5.91 -7.77
CA THR A 94 -25.94 -5.59 -9.04
C THR A 94 -27.22 -6.41 -9.24
N LEU A 95 -27.20 -7.71 -8.93
CA LEU A 95 -28.39 -8.57 -9.01
C LEU A 95 -29.47 -8.13 -8.01
N SER A 96 -29.10 -7.86 -6.76
CA SER A 96 -30.03 -7.37 -5.75
C SER A 96 -30.66 -6.03 -6.14
N LEU A 97 -29.89 -5.11 -6.72
CA LEU A 97 -30.43 -3.85 -7.24
C LEU A 97 -31.43 -4.08 -8.38
N ILE A 98 -31.15 -5.00 -9.31
CA ILE A 98 -32.09 -5.37 -10.38
C ILE A 98 -33.39 -5.92 -9.79
N GLU A 99 -33.31 -6.78 -8.78
CA GLU A 99 -34.48 -7.35 -8.10
C GLU A 99 -35.31 -6.27 -7.40
N ILE A 100 -34.66 -5.35 -6.69
CA ILE A 100 -35.32 -4.21 -6.06
C ILE A 100 -36.04 -3.36 -7.11
N VAL A 101 -35.37 -3.01 -8.21
CA VAL A 101 -35.94 -2.23 -9.31
C VAL A 101 -37.18 -2.93 -9.88
N LYS A 102 -37.11 -4.25 -10.12
CA LYS A 102 -38.26 -5.03 -10.59
C LYS A 102 -39.41 -5.02 -9.58
N ALA A 103 -39.11 -5.23 -8.30
CA ALA A 103 -40.11 -5.23 -7.24
C ALA A 103 -40.82 -3.88 -7.12
N VAL A 104 -40.09 -2.76 -7.22
CA VAL A 104 -40.67 -1.41 -7.22
C VAL A 104 -41.57 -1.20 -8.43
N LYS A 105 -41.12 -1.60 -9.63
CA LYS A 105 -41.94 -1.49 -10.87
C LYS A 105 -43.23 -2.30 -10.82
N ILE A 106 -43.21 -3.47 -10.17
CA ILE A 106 -44.38 -4.35 -10.08
C ILE A 106 -45.35 -3.86 -9.00
N ASN A 107 -44.82 -3.43 -7.84
CA ASN A 107 -45.64 -3.20 -6.64
C ASN A 107 -46.00 -1.72 -6.42
N THR A 108 -45.45 -0.79 -7.20
CA THR A 108 -45.70 0.64 -7.03
C THR A 108 -45.97 1.33 -8.37
N VAL A 109 -46.71 2.43 -8.33
CA VAL A 109 -46.95 3.30 -9.49
C VAL A 109 -45.84 4.36 -9.65
N ILE A 110 -44.88 4.37 -8.73
CA ILE A 110 -43.81 5.36 -8.69
C ILE A 110 -42.74 4.94 -9.71
N PRO A 111 -42.39 5.81 -10.68
CA PRO A 111 -41.31 5.53 -11.61
C PRO A 111 -39.99 5.43 -10.84
N VAL A 112 -39.22 4.37 -11.08
CA VAL A 112 -37.97 4.09 -10.36
C VAL A 112 -36.98 5.24 -10.48
N GLU A 113 -37.00 5.93 -11.62
CA GLU A 113 -36.19 7.10 -11.93
C GLU A 113 -36.43 8.24 -10.94
N SER A 114 -37.64 8.35 -10.35
CA SER A 114 -37.94 9.36 -9.32
C SER A 114 -37.39 9.03 -7.93
N LEU A 115 -36.96 7.79 -7.70
CA LEU A 115 -36.35 7.34 -6.45
C LEU A 115 -34.82 7.45 -6.47
N LEU A 116 -34.24 7.64 -7.66
CA LEU A 116 -32.81 7.84 -7.81
C LEU A 116 -32.50 9.33 -7.68
N PRO A 117 -31.54 9.74 -6.83
CA PRO A 117 -31.12 11.13 -6.79
C PRO A 117 -30.59 11.51 -8.19
N ASN A 118 -30.99 12.69 -8.68
CA ASN A 118 -30.54 13.20 -9.97
C ASN A 118 -29.01 13.12 -10.05
N MET A 119 -28.51 12.22 -10.90
CA MET A 119 -27.10 12.11 -11.23
C MET A 119 -26.74 13.08 -12.34
#